data_AF-A0A7S4H144-F1
#
_entry.id   AF-A0A7S4H144-F1
#
_cell.length_a   1.000
_cell.length_b   1.000
_cell.length_c   1.000
_cell.angle_alpha   90.00
_cell.angle_beta   90.00
_cell.angle_gamma   90.00
#
_symmetry.space_group_name_H-M   'P 1'
#
loop_
_entity.id
_entity.type
_entity.pdbx_description
1 polymer ?
#
loop_
_entity_poly.entity_id
_entity_poly.type
_entity_poly.pdbx_seq_one_letter_code
_entity_poly.pdbx_strand_id
1 'polypeptide(L)'
;MRHATLINLCIWLACLVAAFFIVLFPLGGLLDYLSQATNHVLNITGLGFADGEADPSFLWVLAALMLVVAAILVSVVNWVRGRFR
;
A
#
# COMPACT_ATOMS: atom_id res chain seq x y z
N MET A 1 2.30 -7.54 29.44
CA MET A 1 2.29 -7.97 28.02
C MET A 1 1.42 -7.08 27.12
N ARG A 2 0.23 -6.60 27.56
CA ARG A 2 -0.65 -5.72 26.75
C ARG A 2 -0.02 -4.40 26.25
N HIS A 3 0.84 -3.76 27.04
CA HIS A 3 1.50 -2.50 26.63
C HIS A 3 2.44 -2.65 25.43
N ALA A 4 3.19 -3.75 25.34
CA ALA A 4 4.09 -3.99 24.21
C ALA A 4 3.32 -4.24 22.90
N THR A 5 2.19 -4.95 23.00
CA THR A 5 1.30 -5.20 21.86
C THR A 5 0.63 -3.91 21.37
N LEU A 6 0.21 -3.03 22.28
CA LEU A 6 -0.36 -1.72 21.94
C LEU A 6 0.65 -0.81 21.23
N ILE A 7 1.90 -0.76 21.68
CA ILE A 7 2.94 0.05 21.03
C ILE A 7 3.23 -0.46 19.62
N ASN A 8 3.34 -1.77 19.44
CA ASN A 8 3.53 -2.34 18.10
C ASN A 8 2.33 -2.08 17.18
N LEU A 9 1.10 -2.14 17.70
CA LEU A 9 -0.11 -1.80 16.95
C LEU A 9 -0.10 -0.33 16.50
N CYS A 10 0.26 0.60 17.40
CA CYS A 10 0.37 2.02 17.07
C CYS A 10 1.44 2.30 16.01
N ILE A 11 2.60 1.63 16.08
CA ILE A 11 3.65 1.75 15.06
C ILE A 11 3.14 1.25 13.71
N TRP A 12 2.41 0.13 13.69
CA TRP A 12 1.86 -0.44 12.46
C TRP A 12 0.80 0.48 11.84
N LEU A 13 -0.11 1.04 12.65
CA LEU A 13 -1.08 2.04 12.23
C LEU A 13 -0.41 3.30 11.68
N ALA A 14 0.61 3.81 12.38
CA ALA A 14 1.36 4.98 11.92
C ALA A 14 2.06 4.72 10.57
N CYS A 15 2.65 3.53 10.39
CA CYS A 15 3.26 3.12 9.12
C CYS A 15 2.23 3.00 8.00
N LEU A 16 1.02 2.50 8.30
CA LEU A 16 -0.06 2.38 7.31
C LEU A 16 -0.56 3.75 6.87
N VAL A 17 -0.74 4.68 7.81
CA VAL A 17 -1.11 6.07 7.49
C VAL A 17 0.00 6.74 6.69
N ALA A 18 1.26 6.59 7.08
CA ALA A 18 2.39 7.14 6.32
C ALA A 18 2.47 6.54 4.91
N ALA A 19 2.23 5.23 4.77
CA ALA A 19 2.20 4.54 3.48
C ALA A 19 1.10 5.11 2.57
N PHE A 20 -0.07 5.46 3.09
CA PHE A 20 -1.12 6.12 2.30
C PHE A 20 -0.60 7.41 1.65
N PHE A 21 0.01 8.30 2.44
CA PHE A 21 0.55 9.56 1.92
C PHE A 21 1.72 9.35 0.95
N ILE A 22 2.59 8.38 1.21
CA ILE A 22 3.71 8.05 0.32
C ILE A 22 3.21 7.47 -1.00
N VAL A 23 2.16 6.64 -0.99
CA VAL A 23 1.60 6.10 -2.22
C VAL A 23 0.88 7.18 -3.02
N LEU A 24 0.11 8.06 -2.37
CA LEU A 24 -0.70 9.06 -3.06
C LEU A 24 0.12 10.20 -3.66
N PHE A 25 1.15 10.68 -2.95
CA PHE A 25 1.88 11.89 -3.35
C PHE A 25 3.14 11.57 -4.17
N PRO A 26 4.22 11.02 -3.59
CA PRO A 26 5.44 10.78 -4.35
C PRO A 26 5.35 9.60 -5.33
N LEU A 27 4.50 8.61 -5.06
CA LEU A 27 4.30 7.45 -5.93
C LEU A 27 3.00 7.52 -6.74
N GLY A 28 2.29 8.65 -6.74
CA GLY A 28 1.01 8.79 -7.44
C GLY A 28 1.12 8.47 -8.93
N GLY A 29 2.20 8.92 -9.60
CA GLY A 29 2.43 8.57 -11.00
C GLY A 29 2.69 7.07 -11.24
N LEU A 30 3.31 6.37 -10.29
CA LEU A 30 3.51 4.92 -10.36
C LEU A 30 2.19 4.18 -10.11
N LEU A 31 1.38 4.67 -9.18
CA LEU A 31 0.04 4.17 -8.91
C LEU A 31 -0.85 4.25 -10.16
N ASP A 32 -0.87 5.40 -10.83
CA ASP A 32 -1.64 5.61 -12.05
C ASP A 32 -1.17 4.67 -13.17
N TYR A 33 0.15 4.54 -13.36
CA TYR A 33 0.71 3.63 -14.36
C TYR A 33 0.34 2.17 -14.10
N LEU A 34 0.47 1.71 -12.85
CA LEU A 34 0.11 0.34 -12.46
C LEU A 34 -1.40 0.10 -12.55
N SER A 35 -2.22 1.08 -12.19
CA SER A 35 -3.68 1.01 -12.35
C SER A 35 -4.05 0.88 -13.82
N GLN A 36 -3.44 1.65 -14.71
CA GLN A 36 -3.69 1.56 -16.14
C GLN A 36 -3.21 0.23 -16.74
N ALA A 37 -2.03 -0.26 -16.34
CA ALA A 37 -1.50 -1.54 -16.79
C ALA A 37 -2.36 -2.72 -16.32
N THR A 38 -2.80 -2.70 -15.06
CA THR A 38 -3.69 -3.74 -14.51
C THR A 38 -5.07 -3.70 -15.14
N ASN A 39 -5.64 -2.51 -15.37
CA ASN A 39 -6.88 -2.36 -16.15
C ASN A 39 -6.75 -2.95 -17.56
N HIS A 40 -5.61 -2.74 -18.23
CA HIS A 40 -5.38 -3.30 -19.56
C HIS A 40 -5.36 -4.84 -19.53
N VAL A 41 -4.70 -5.43 -18.54
CA VAL A 41 -4.68 -6.90 -18.34
C VAL A 41 -6.08 -7.44 -18.00
N LEU A 42 -6.81 -6.77 -17.12
CA LEU A 42 -8.19 -7.11 -16.75
C LEU A 42 -9.11 -7.08 -17.98
N ASN A 43 -8.96 -6.08 -18.84
CA ASN A 43 -9.74 -5.94 -20.07
C ASN A 43 -9.42 -7.06 -21.08
N ILE A 44 -8.14 -7.42 -21.24
CA ILE A 44 -7.72 -8.52 -22.14
C ILE A 44 -8.22 -9.89 -21.64
N THR A 45 -8.26 -10.09 -20.33
CA THR A 45 -8.69 -11.36 -19.71
C THR A 45 -10.21 -11.50 -19.60
N GLY A 46 -10.98 -10.47 -19.97
CA GLY A 46 -12.45 -10.47 -19.84
C GLY A 46 -12.94 -10.37 -18.39
N LEU A 47 -12.04 -10.11 -17.45
CA LEU A 47 -12.33 -9.89 -16.03
C LEU A 47 -12.49 -8.39 -15.68
N GLY A 48 -12.26 -7.52 -16.66
CA GLY A 48 -12.54 -6.09 -16.54
C GLY A 48 -14.04 -5.90 -16.41
N PHE A 49 -14.50 -5.57 -15.20
CA PHE A 49 -15.85 -5.07 -14.98
C PHE A 49 -16.02 -3.77 -15.77
N ALA A 50 -16.57 -3.91 -16.97
CA ALA A 50 -16.74 -2.89 -17.98
C ALA A 50 -17.97 -2.02 -17.68
N ASP A 51 -17.97 -1.32 -16.53
CA ASP A 51 -19.11 -0.46 -16.17
C ASP A 51 -18.74 1.01 -15.94
N GLY A 52 -17.57 1.45 -16.43
CA GLY A 52 -17.31 2.86 -16.78
C GLY A 52 -17.38 3.93 -15.68
N GLU A 53 -17.75 3.60 -14.44
CA GLU A 53 -18.07 4.59 -13.40
C GLU A 53 -17.09 4.61 -12.21
N ALA A 54 -16.25 3.59 -12.06
CA ALA A 54 -15.14 3.61 -11.10
C ALA A 54 -14.05 2.64 -11.54
N ASP A 55 -12.80 3.11 -11.70
CA ASP A 55 -11.63 2.27 -12.00
C ASP A 55 -11.45 1.20 -10.91
N PRO A 56 -11.90 -0.06 -11.11
CA PRO A 56 -11.86 -1.05 -10.05
C PRO A 56 -10.40 -1.40 -9.72
N SER A 57 -9.48 -1.32 -10.69
CA SER A 57 -8.06 -1.58 -10.48
C SER A 57 -7.39 -0.57 -9.54
N PHE A 58 -7.84 0.70 -9.52
CA PHE A 58 -7.17 1.76 -8.78
C PHE A 58 -7.11 1.47 -7.29
N LEU A 59 -8.26 1.11 -6.69
CA LEU A 59 -8.34 0.80 -5.26
C LEU A 59 -7.54 -0.46 -4.89
N TRP A 60 -7.51 -1.46 -5.76
CA TRP A 60 -6.76 -2.69 -5.51
C TRP A 60 -5.25 -2.46 -5.62
N VAL A 61 -4.82 -1.71 -6.63
CA VAL A 61 -3.41 -1.33 -6.82
C VAL A 61 -2.96 -0.39 -5.71
N LEU A 62 -3.80 0.56 -5.30
CA LEU A 62 -3.57 1.44 -4.14
C LEU A 62 -3.38 0.63 -2.86
N ALA A 63 -4.30 -0.28 -2.55
CA ALA A 63 -4.21 -1.13 -1.38
C ALA A 63 -2.94 -2.01 -1.40
N ALA A 64 -2.62 -2.60 -2.55
CA ALA A 64 -1.41 -3.42 -2.70
C ALA A 64 -0.13 -2.59 -2.48
N LEU A 65 -0.01 -1.42 -3.11
CA LEU A 65 1.12 -0.51 -2.92
C LEU A 65 1.23 -0.03 -1.48
N MET A 66 0.11 0.30 -0.84
CA MET A 66 0.09 0.69 0.57
C MET A 66 0.63 -0.42 1.47
N LEU A 67 0.22 -1.67 1.25
CA LEU A 67 0.72 -2.81 2.03
C LEU A 67 2.23 -3.03 1.81
N VAL A 68 2.71 -2.90 0.57
CA VAL A 68 4.14 -3.02 0.26
C VAL A 68 4.95 -1.92 0.97
N VAL A 69 4.53 -0.66 0.85
CA VAL A 69 5.22 0.47 1.50
C VAL A 69 5.16 0.35 3.02
N ALA A 70 4.02 -0.05 3.59
CA ALA A 70 3.88 -0.27 5.03
C ALA A 70 4.81 -1.41 5.51
N ALA A 71 4.90 -2.52 4.77
CA ALA A 71 5.80 -3.62 5.09
C ALA A 71 7.28 -3.18 5.05
N ILE A 72 7.66 -2.36 4.06
CA ILE A 72 9.01 -1.78 3.97
C ILE A 72 9.28 -0.89 5.20
N LEU A 73 8.36 0.02 5.53
CA LEU A 73 8.50 0.91 6.69
C LEU A 73 8.65 0.12 8.00
N VAL A 74 7.80 -0.88 8.23
CA VAL A 74 7.88 -1.74 9.41
C VAL A 74 9.20 -2.51 9.45
N SER A 75 9.68 -2.99 8.31
CA SER A 75 10.97 -3.68 8.19
C SER A 75 12.13 -2.74 8.54
N VAL A 76 12.11 -1.50 8.03
CA VAL A 76 13.10 -0.46 8.34
C VAL A 76 13.07 -0.13 9.83
N VAL A 77 11.88 0.09 10.42
CA VAL A 77 11.73 0.36 11.85
C VAL A 77 12.29 -0.79 12.69
N ASN A 78 11.98 -2.04 12.33
CA ASN A 78 12.50 -3.21 13.04
C ASN A 78 14.02 -3.35 12.91
N TRP A 79 14.57 -3.07 11.73
CA TRP A 79 16.00 -3.06 11.50
C TRP A 79 16.71 -1.99 12.33
N VAL A 80 16.17 -0.75 12.35
CA VAL A 80 16.69 0.34 13.19
C VAL A 80 16.62 -0.03 14.67
N ARG A 81 15.47 -0.58 15.12
CA ARG A 81 15.33 -1.03 16.52
C ARG A 81 16.32 -2.13 16.88
N GLY A 82 16.63 -3.05 15.96
CA GLY A 82 17.63 -4.09 16.15
C GLY A 82 19.07 -3.56 16.14
N ARG A 83 19.33 -2.41 15.51
CA ARG A 83 20.64 -1.76 15.48
C ARG A 83 20.93 -0.89 16.70
N PHE A 84 19.89 -0.39 17.37
CA PHE A 84 19.99 0.40 18.60
C PHE A 84 19.79 -0.42 19.90
N ARG A 85 19.70 -1.75 19.79
CA ARG A 85 19.63 -2.68 20.92
C ARG A 85 20.93 -3.46 21.04
#